data_AF-A0A3B0CBZ7-F1
#
_entry.id   AF-A0A3B0CBZ7-F1
#
_cell.length_a   1.000
_cell.length_b   1.000
_cell.length_c   1.000
_cell.angle_alpha   90.00
_cell.angle_beta   90.00
_cell.angle_gamma   90.00
#
_symmetry.space_group_name_H-M   'P 1'
#
loop_
_entity.id
_entity.type
_entity.pdbx_description
1 polymer ?
#
loop_
_entity_poly.entity_id
_entity_poly.type
_entity_poly.pdbx_seq_one_letter_code
_entity_poly.pdbx_strand_id
1 'polypeptide(L)'
;MKKIILIKIILFPLLAWGQIPVTDAATNASIGLVNSQLTNINIQLKAMNKNLARLINLLEKNNNLTSKSKEILKEELEAKKQAPAYVTKSTEVALTLDLKDKIVEAYQTSRNTVQNFEHLERNEIQDFLIYSTEAIVDTKNLFKQCNQILKTKSIIHPEERLKEVTSINTKLEAILDELIDYNNRLEQINSYRLARKTMVNLNKN
;
A
#
# COMPACT_ATOMS: atom_id res chain seq x y z
N MET A 1 -23.21 -107.79 -25.63
CA MET A 1 -21.86 -107.29 -25.25
C MET A 1 -20.93 -106.98 -26.44
N LYS A 2 -20.92 -107.76 -27.53
CA LYS A 2 -20.03 -107.50 -28.70
C LYS A 2 -20.23 -106.14 -29.41
N LYS A 3 -21.47 -105.63 -29.52
CA LYS A 3 -21.77 -104.33 -30.16
C LYS A 3 -21.28 -103.11 -29.36
N ILE A 4 -21.24 -103.22 -28.02
CA ILE A 4 -20.81 -102.13 -27.14
C ILE A 4 -19.28 -101.96 -27.20
N ILE A 5 -18.55 -103.08 -27.32
CA ILE A 5 -17.09 -103.08 -27.45
C ILE A 5 -16.67 -102.47 -28.80
N LEU A 6 -17.38 -102.78 -29.88
CA LEU A 6 -17.09 -102.22 -31.21
C LEU A 6 -17.27 -100.69 -31.24
N ILE A 7 -18.33 -100.18 -30.61
CA ILE A 7 -18.59 -98.73 -30.49
C ILE A 7 -17.48 -98.05 -29.69
N LYS A 8 -17.02 -98.66 -28.59
CA LYS A 8 -15.92 -98.11 -27.80
C LYS A 8 -14.60 -98.08 -28.58
N ILE A 9 -14.28 -99.11 -29.37
CA ILE A 9 -13.06 -99.17 -30.17
C ILE A 9 -13.05 -98.13 -31.30
N ILE A 10 -14.20 -97.83 -31.91
CA ILE A 10 -14.33 -96.84 -32.97
C ILE A 10 -14.31 -95.39 -32.41
N LEU A 11 -14.91 -95.15 -31.24
CA LEU A 11 -14.92 -93.81 -30.63
C LEU A 11 -13.63 -93.44 -29.89
N PHE A 12 -12.84 -94.41 -29.44
CA PHE A 12 -11.60 -94.14 -28.68
C PHE A 12 -10.55 -93.32 -29.47
N PRO A 13 -10.22 -93.63 -30.73
CA PRO A 13 -9.23 -92.85 -31.48
C PRO A 13 -9.72 -91.45 -31.87
N LEU A 14 -11.04 -91.26 -32.05
CA LEU A 14 -11.64 -89.93 -32.30
C LEU A 14 -11.53 -89.01 -31.08
N LEU A 15 -11.64 -89.55 -29.87
CA LEU A 15 -11.44 -88.80 -28.63
C LEU A 15 -9.96 -88.55 -28.32
N ALA A 16 -9.07 -89.48 -28.71
CA ALA A 16 -7.62 -89.34 -28.52
C ALA A 16 -6.96 -88.36 -29.52
N TRP A 17 -7.44 -88.28 -30.76
CA TRP A 17 -6.94 -87.33 -31.77
C TRP A 17 -7.59 -85.94 -31.69
N GLY A 18 -8.74 -85.81 -31.02
CA GLY A 18 -9.34 -84.51 -30.71
C GLY A 18 -8.57 -83.71 -29.64
N GLN A 19 -7.51 -84.28 -29.03
CA GLN A 19 -6.79 -83.70 -27.91
C GLN A 19 -5.44 -83.04 -28.24
N ILE A 20 -5.06 -82.87 -29.51
CA ILE A 20 -3.85 -82.13 -29.90
C ILE A 20 -4.15 -81.45 -31.25
N PRO A 21 -4.31 -80.10 -31.39
CA PRO A 21 -3.57 -78.99 -30.79
C PRO A 21 -4.48 -77.80 -30.36
N VAL A 22 -5.73 -78.07 -29.94
CA VAL A 22 -6.66 -77.00 -29.50
C VAL A 22 -6.17 -76.29 -28.23
N THR A 23 -5.43 -76.99 -27.36
CA THR A 23 -4.83 -76.39 -26.16
C THR A 23 -3.72 -75.40 -26.53
N ASP A 24 -2.94 -75.67 -27.58
CA ASP A 24 -1.84 -74.79 -28.01
C ASP A 24 -2.38 -73.59 -28.80
N ALA A 25 -3.36 -73.79 -29.69
CA ALA A 25 -4.02 -72.70 -30.41
C ALA A 25 -4.83 -71.78 -29.47
N ALA A 26 -5.57 -72.33 -28.50
CA ALA A 26 -6.31 -71.53 -27.52
C ALA A 26 -5.38 -70.82 -26.53
N THR A 27 -4.29 -71.45 -26.11
CA THR A 27 -3.28 -70.81 -25.24
C THR A 27 -2.53 -69.72 -26.01
N ASN A 28 -2.12 -69.96 -27.27
CA ASN A 28 -1.46 -68.96 -28.10
C ASN A 28 -2.39 -67.81 -28.51
N ALA A 29 -3.67 -68.09 -28.76
CA ALA A 29 -4.68 -67.04 -28.97
C ALA A 29 -4.90 -66.22 -27.69
N SER A 30 -4.94 -66.87 -26.53
CA SER A 30 -5.06 -66.20 -25.23
C SER A 30 -3.82 -65.34 -24.91
N ILE A 31 -2.61 -65.85 -25.18
CA ILE A 31 -1.35 -65.11 -25.06
C ILE A 31 -1.31 -63.94 -26.05
N GLY A 32 -1.80 -64.11 -27.28
CA GLY A 32 -1.92 -63.04 -28.27
C GLY A 32 -2.88 -61.93 -27.84
N LEU A 33 -4.03 -62.29 -27.25
CA LEU A 33 -4.97 -61.33 -26.67
C LEU A 33 -4.36 -60.59 -25.49
N VAL A 34 -3.67 -61.29 -24.59
CA VAL A 34 -2.98 -60.67 -23.45
C VAL A 34 -1.87 -59.73 -23.93
N ASN A 35 -1.06 -60.11 -24.92
CA ASN A 35 -0.02 -59.25 -25.50
C ASN A 35 -0.61 -58.01 -26.19
N SER A 36 -1.75 -58.15 -26.89
CA SER A 36 -2.47 -57.02 -27.48
C SER A 36 -3.00 -56.07 -26.41
N GLN A 37 -3.59 -56.60 -25.33
CA GLN A 37 -4.02 -55.81 -24.18
C GLN A 37 -2.83 -55.10 -23.51
N LEU A 38 -1.71 -55.79 -23.31
CA LEU A 38 -0.50 -55.25 -22.69
C LEU A 38 0.15 -54.17 -23.57
N THR A 39 0.08 -54.33 -24.90
CA THR A 39 0.52 -53.31 -25.86
C THR A 39 -0.38 -52.08 -25.83
N ASN A 40 -1.70 -52.26 -25.79
CA ASN A 40 -2.65 -51.15 -25.66
C ASN A 40 -2.48 -50.40 -24.33
N ILE A 41 -2.26 -51.12 -23.23
CA ILE A 41 -1.93 -50.54 -21.92
C ILE A 41 -0.62 -49.74 -22.01
N ASN A 42 0.43 -50.27 -22.67
CA ASN A 42 1.70 -49.56 -22.83
C ASN A 42 1.55 -48.28 -23.68
N ILE A 43 0.75 -48.32 -24.76
CA ILE A 43 0.44 -47.14 -25.57
C ILE A 43 -0.30 -46.09 -24.73
N GLN A 44 -1.30 -46.51 -23.93
CA GLN A 44 -2.02 -45.61 -23.02
C GLN A 44 -1.10 -45.01 -21.94
N LEU A 45 -0.21 -45.81 -21.35
CA LEU A 45 0.79 -45.34 -20.38
C LEU A 45 1.75 -44.34 -21.00
N LYS A 46 2.23 -44.56 -22.24
CA LYS A 46 3.07 -43.60 -22.96
C LYS A 46 2.35 -42.27 -23.23
N ALA A 47 1.08 -42.34 -23.66
CA ALA A 47 0.26 -41.15 -23.87
C ALA A 47 0.00 -40.39 -22.55
N MET A 48 -0.30 -41.12 -21.47
CA MET A 48 -0.50 -40.57 -20.14
C MET A 48 0.78 -39.90 -19.62
N ASN A 49 1.95 -40.52 -19.76
CA ASN A 49 3.23 -39.92 -19.39
C ASN A 49 3.51 -38.62 -20.15
N LYS A 50 3.22 -38.58 -21.46
CA LYS A 50 3.36 -37.34 -22.26
C LYS A 50 2.42 -36.25 -21.77
N ASN A 51 1.18 -36.59 -21.41
CA ASN A 51 0.21 -35.64 -20.88
C ASN A 51 0.59 -35.15 -19.47
N LEU A 52 1.11 -36.02 -18.61
CA LEU A 52 1.63 -35.67 -17.29
C LEU A 52 2.82 -34.71 -17.39
N ALA A 53 3.78 -34.98 -18.29
CA ALA A 53 4.90 -34.06 -18.54
C ALA A 53 4.40 -32.69 -19.00
N ARG A 54 3.38 -32.65 -19.87
CA ARG A 54 2.75 -31.39 -20.29
C ARG A 54 2.04 -30.68 -19.13
N LEU A 55 1.34 -31.42 -18.26
CA LEU A 55 0.69 -30.89 -17.06
C LEU A 55 1.72 -30.29 -16.09
N ILE A 56 2.83 -30.97 -15.84
CA ILE A 56 3.93 -30.46 -15.00
C ILE A 56 4.45 -29.12 -15.57
N ASN A 57 4.74 -29.06 -16.87
CA ASN A 57 5.19 -27.82 -17.51
C ASN A 57 4.15 -26.68 -17.41
N LEU A 58 2.86 -27.00 -17.52
CA LEU A 58 1.79 -26.01 -17.36
C LEU A 58 1.65 -25.54 -15.91
N LEU A 59 1.81 -26.44 -14.94
CA LEU A 59 1.80 -26.12 -13.51
C LEU A 59 3.01 -25.27 -13.13
N GLU A 60 4.21 -25.60 -13.61
CA GLU A 60 5.42 -24.77 -13.42
C GLU A 60 5.24 -23.37 -14.03
N LYS A 61 4.72 -23.29 -15.27
CA LYS A 61 4.42 -22.01 -15.91
C LYS A 61 3.38 -21.21 -15.12
N ASN A 62 2.33 -21.85 -14.62
CA ASN A 62 1.29 -21.20 -13.82
C ASN A 62 1.84 -20.69 -12.48
N ASN A 63 2.67 -21.48 -11.81
CA ASN A 63 3.32 -21.08 -10.56
C ASN A 63 4.24 -19.87 -10.79
N ASN A 64 5.06 -19.90 -11.85
CA ASN A 64 5.90 -18.77 -12.23
C ASN A 64 5.10 -17.50 -12.55
N LEU A 65 3.98 -17.60 -13.29
CA LEU A 65 3.10 -16.47 -13.56
C LEU A 65 2.45 -15.92 -12.29
N THR A 66 2.03 -16.81 -11.37
CA THR A 66 1.45 -16.43 -10.09
C THR A 66 2.46 -15.68 -9.22
N SER A 67 3.71 -16.16 -9.17
CA SER A 67 4.80 -15.50 -8.45
C SER A 67 5.06 -14.10 -9.02
N LYS A 68 5.20 -13.97 -10.35
CA LYS A 68 5.39 -12.67 -11.01
C LYS A 68 4.23 -11.70 -10.77
N SER A 69 3.00 -12.19 -10.85
CA SER A 69 1.80 -11.38 -10.57
C SER A 69 1.81 -10.85 -9.13
N LYS A 70 2.19 -11.68 -8.16
CA LYS A 70 2.35 -11.27 -6.76
C LYS A 70 3.43 -10.21 -6.59
N GLU A 71 4.55 -10.32 -7.29
CA GLU A 71 5.61 -9.30 -7.28
C GLU A 71 5.13 -7.96 -7.85
N ILE A 72 4.49 -7.99 -9.01
CA ILE A 72 3.91 -6.80 -9.65
C ILE A 72 2.88 -6.14 -8.73
N LEU A 73 1.98 -6.91 -8.14
CA LEU A 73 0.99 -6.39 -7.19
C LEU A 73 1.65 -5.78 -5.95
N LYS A 74 2.74 -6.38 -5.45
CA LYS A 74 3.50 -5.83 -4.33
C LYS A 74 4.19 -4.52 -4.71
N GLU A 75 4.79 -4.45 -5.89
CA GLU A 75 5.44 -3.24 -6.41
C GLU A 75 4.42 -2.11 -6.62
N GLU A 76 3.29 -2.40 -7.25
CA GLU A 76 2.20 -1.43 -7.44
C GLU A 76 1.63 -0.96 -6.09
N LEU A 77 1.48 -1.87 -5.12
CA LEU A 77 1.05 -1.53 -3.77
C LEU A 77 2.05 -0.62 -3.06
N GLU A 78 3.35 -0.90 -3.15
CA GLU A 78 4.39 -0.05 -2.57
C GLU A 78 4.45 1.32 -3.26
N ALA A 79 4.24 1.39 -4.57
CA ALA A 79 4.13 2.65 -5.31
C ALA A 79 2.92 3.48 -4.84
N LYS A 80 1.75 2.85 -4.64
CA LYS A 80 0.55 3.52 -4.13
C LYS A 80 0.67 4.00 -2.68
N LYS A 81 1.55 3.40 -1.87
CA LYS A 81 1.81 3.84 -0.49
C LYS A 81 2.65 5.11 -0.41
N GLN A 82 3.44 5.42 -1.43
CA GLN A 82 4.27 6.61 -1.45
C GLN A 82 3.49 7.81 -2.00
N ALA A 83 3.66 8.98 -1.38
CA ALA A 83 3.08 10.20 -1.90
C ALA A 83 3.73 10.52 -3.27
N PRO A 84 2.94 10.75 -4.33
CA PRO A 84 3.48 11.11 -5.64
C PRO A 84 4.33 12.39 -5.61
N ALA A 85 5.24 12.53 -6.58
CA ALA A 85 6.09 13.71 -6.70
C ALA A 85 5.28 15.02 -6.83
N TYR A 86 4.13 14.99 -7.50
CA TYR A 86 3.27 16.17 -7.64
C TYR A 86 2.60 16.60 -6.32
N VAL A 87 2.44 15.69 -5.35
CA VAL A 87 1.96 16.03 -4.00
C VAL A 87 3.08 16.64 -3.18
N THR A 88 4.26 16.03 -3.20
CA THR A 88 5.40 16.51 -2.39
C THR A 88 6.00 17.82 -2.89
N LYS A 89 5.82 18.15 -4.17
CA LYS A 89 6.23 19.42 -4.80
C LYS A 89 5.04 20.35 -5.08
N SER A 90 3.90 20.10 -4.45
CA SER A 90 2.70 20.88 -4.72
C SER A 90 2.84 22.31 -4.18
N THR A 91 2.05 23.22 -4.74
CA THR A 91 1.95 24.61 -4.27
C THR A 91 1.54 24.67 -2.79
N GLU A 92 0.68 23.75 -2.35
CA GLU A 92 0.20 23.67 -0.97
C GLU A 92 1.34 23.34 0.00
N VAL A 93 2.24 22.42 -0.36
CA VAL A 93 3.40 22.08 0.48
C VAL A 93 4.41 23.24 0.51
N ALA A 94 4.59 23.93 -0.61
CA ALA A 94 5.43 25.13 -0.67
C ALA A 94 4.87 26.26 0.20
N LEU A 95 3.54 26.47 0.18
CA LEU A 95 2.86 27.43 1.04
C LEU A 95 3.04 27.08 2.52
N THR A 96 3.02 25.81 2.91
CA THR A 96 3.30 25.42 4.31
C THR A 96 4.70 25.87 4.76
N LEU A 97 5.71 25.77 3.90
CA LEU A 97 7.07 26.22 4.19
C LEU A 97 7.14 27.73 4.33
N ASP A 98 6.53 28.46 3.39
CA ASP A 98 6.46 29.92 3.38
C ASP A 98 5.75 30.47 4.63
N LEU A 99 4.59 29.91 4.99
CA LEU A 99 3.85 30.30 6.20
C LEU A 99 4.67 30.04 7.47
N LYS A 100 5.38 28.91 7.55
CA LYS A 100 6.26 28.60 8.68
C LYS A 100 7.37 29.66 8.81
N ASP A 101 7.98 30.09 7.71
CA ASP A 101 9.02 31.12 7.72
C ASP A 101 8.43 32.50 8.10
N LYS A 102 7.27 32.87 7.53
CA LYS A 102 6.55 34.12 7.87
C LYS A 102 6.13 34.21 9.33
N ILE A 103 5.64 33.13 9.93
CA ILE A 103 5.26 33.12 11.36
C ILE A 103 6.50 33.33 12.23
N VAL A 104 7.62 32.71 11.90
CA VAL A 104 8.88 32.89 12.64
C VAL A 104 9.38 34.33 12.52
N GLU A 105 9.32 34.92 11.33
CA GLU A 105 9.69 36.32 11.10
C GLU A 105 8.76 37.29 11.84
N ALA A 106 7.45 37.07 11.77
CA ALA A 106 6.45 37.86 12.48
C ALA A 106 6.66 37.77 14.00
N TYR A 107 6.93 36.59 14.54
CA TYR A 107 7.29 36.40 15.95
C TYR A 107 8.53 37.20 16.34
N GLN A 108 9.62 37.10 15.58
CA GLN A 108 10.86 37.80 15.89
C GLN A 108 10.66 39.32 15.86
N THR A 109 9.96 39.81 14.85
CA THR A 109 9.66 41.23 14.66
C THR A 109 8.78 41.75 15.80
N SER A 110 7.63 41.10 16.03
CA SER A 110 6.68 41.52 17.07
C SER A 110 7.28 41.42 18.47
N ARG A 111 8.11 40.40 18.75
CA ARG A 111 8.83 40.31 20.03
C ARG A 111 9.76 41.51 20.25
N ASN A 112 10.55 41.88 19.24
CA ASN A 112 11.46 43.03 19.35
C ASN A 112 10.66 44.34 19.52
N THR A 113 9.59 44.49 18.75
CA THR A 113 8.72 45.68 18.80
C THR A 113 8.04 45.83 20.16
N VAL A 114 7.39 44.77 20.67
CA VAL A 114 6.68 44.80 21.95
C VAL A 114 7.61 45.04 23.13
N GLN A 115 8.85 44.52 23.08
CA GLN A 115 9.85 44.78 24.11
C GLN A 115 10.32 46.25 24.14
N ASN A 116 10.21 46.97 23.02
CA ASN A 116 10.58 48.38 22.90
C ASN A 116 9.42 49.33 23.21
N PHE A 117 8.20 48.84 23.47
CA PHE A 117 7.07 49.68 23.81
C PHE A 117 7.15 50.21 25.25
N GLU A 118 7.47 51.49 25.39
CA GLU A 118 7.68 52.17 26.68
C GLU A 118 6.41 52.38 27.51
N HIS A 119 5.22 52.27 26.91
CA HIS A 119 3.94 52.56 27.56
C HIS A 119 3.05 51.33 27.74
N LEU A 120 3.61 50.13 27.54
CA LEU A 120 2.95 48.90 27.93
C LEU A 120 3.21 48.56 29.39
N GLU A 121 2.23 47.90 30.00
CA GLU A 121 2.38 47.30 31.30
C GLU A 121 3.12 45.96 31.19
N ARG A 122 3.80 45.56 32.27
CA ARG A 122 4.65 44.36 32.27
C ARG A 122 3.85 43.06 32.03
N ASN A 123 2.63 42.99 32.55
CA ASN A 123 1.68 41.91 32.31
C ASN A 123 1.32 41.81 30.82
N GLU A 124 1.04 42.92 30.12
CA GLU A 124 0.68 42.90 28.69
C GLU A 124 1.83 42.37 27.83
N ILE A 125 3.06 42.77 28.14
CA ILE A 125 4.26 42.24 27.47
C ILE A 125 4.41 40.74 27.77
N GLN A 126 4.20 40.33 29.02
CA GLN A 126 4.31 38.92 29.42
C GLN A 126 3.23 38.04 28.75
N ASP A 127 1.99 38.51 28.70
CA ASP A 127 0.87 37.82 28.06
C ASP A 127 1.13 37.63 26.57
N PHE A 128 1.68 38.65 25.90
CA PHE A 128 2.10 38.54 24.51
C PHE A 128 3.24 37.54 24.32
N LEU A 129 4.25 37.53 25.19
CA LEU A 129 5.35 36.58 25.11
C LEU A 129 4.89 35.12 25.31
N ILE A 130 3.92 34.89 26.20
CA ILE A 130 3.31 33.57 26.40
C ILE A 130 2.55 33.16 25.14
N TYR A 131 1.63 34.00 24.67
CA TYR A 131 0.83 33.75 23.48
C TYR A 131 1.70 33.46 22.24
N SER A 132 2.69 34.32 21.99
CA SER A 132 3.59 34.19 20.85
C SER A 132 4.48 32.94 20.92
N THR A 133 4.82 32.48 22.13
CA THR A 133 5.52 31.20 22.33
C THR A 133 4.62 30.01 22.02
N GLU A 134 3.36 30.04 22.45
CA GLU A 134 2.36 29.02 22.15
C GLU A 134 2.12 28.91 20.63
N ALA A 135 1.97 30.06 19.95
CA ALA A 135 1.84 30.13 18.49
C ALA A 135 3.00 29.45 17.75
N ILE A 136 4.24 29.61 18.22
CA ILE A 136 5.43 28.95 17.66
C ILE A 136 5.40 27.44 17.91
N VAL A 137 4.96 27.00 19.08
CA VAL A 137 4.81 25.57 19.41
C VAL A 137 3.75 24.94 18.50
N ASP A 138 2.62 25.61 18.30
CA ASP A 138 1.54 25.13 17.43
C ASP A 138 1.96 25.07 15.97
N THR A 139 2.66 26.09 15.48
CA THR A 139 3.27 26.11 14.15
C THR A 139 4.20 24.92 13.94
N LYS A 140 5.08 24.62 14.91
CA LYS A 140 5.96 23.45 14.87
C LYS A 140 5.17 22.14 14.83
N ASN A 141 4.10 22.02 15.61
CA ASN A 141 3.26 20.84 15.66
C ASN A 141 2.53 20.61 14.33
N LEU A 142 1.97 21.67 13.73
CA LEU A 142 1.34 21.64 12.42
C LEU A 142 2.33 21.25 11.32
N PHE A 143 3.54 21.81 11.34
CA PHE A 143 4.58 21.43 10.39
C PHE A 143 5.00 19.96 10.52
N LYS A 144 5.04 19.43 11.75
CA LYS A 144 5.27 18.01 12.01
C LYS A 144 4.14 17.14 11.46
N GLN A 145 2.89 17.56 11.63
CA GLN A 145 1.72 16.87 11.07
C GLN A 145 1.77 16.85 9.53
N CYS A 146 2.08 17.97 8.89
CA CYS A 146 2.26 18.03 7.42
C CYS A 146 3.33 17.03 6.96
N ASN A 147 4.49 17.01 7.61
CA ASN A 147 5.54 16.03 7.31
C ASN A 147 5.08 14.57 7.50
N GLN A 148 4.28 14.30 8.54
CA GLN A 148 3.72 12.97 8.77
C GLN A 148 2.74 12.61 7.64
N ILE A 149 1.83 13.49 7.26
CA ILE A 149 0.89 13.26 6.14
C ILE A 149 1.65 12.96 4.85
N LEU A 150 2.71 13.70 4.54
CA LEU A 150 3.51 13.48 3.35
C LEU A 150 4.31 12.17 3.37
N LYS A 151 4.84 11.77 4.54
CA LYS A 151 5.70 10.58 4.70
C LYS A 151 4.95 9.31 5.04
N THR A 152 3.67 9.38 5.41
CA THR A 152 2.90 8.19 5.80
C THR A 152 2.75 7.23 4.62
N LYS A 153 3.16 5.98 4.82
CA LYS A 153 3.13 4.90 3.81
C LYS A 153 1.81 4.13 3.81
N SER A 154 0.68 4.83 3.91
CA SER A 154 -0.66 4.26 3.79
C SER A 154 -1.24 4.57 2.40
N ILE A 155 -2.20 3.75 1.97
CA ILE A 155 -3.01 4.02 0.77
C ILE A 155 -3.97 5.17 1.11
N ILE A 156 -3.44 6.39 1.15
CA ILE A 156 -4.22 7.63 1.22
C ILE A 156 -4.20 8.20 -0.18
N HIS A 157 -5.37 8.59 -0.69
CA HIS A 157 -5.45 9.19 -2.01
C HIS A 157 -4.61 10.49 -2.03
N PRO A 158 -3.82 10.73 -3.09
CA PRO A 158 -3.04 11.95 -3.22
C PRO A 158 -3.84 13.24 -3.00
N GLU A 159 -5.09 13.27 -3.44
CA GLU A 159 -6.03 14.38 -3.27
C GLU A 159 -6.41 14.61 -1.81
N GLU A 160 -6.62 13.53 -1.04
CA GLU A 160 -6.89 13.62 0.40
C GLU A 160 -5.67 14.16 1.14
N ARG A 161 -4.46 13.74 0.75
CA ARG A 161 -3.22 14.29 1.32
C ARG A 161 -3.11 15.79 1.08
N LEU A 162 -3.41 16.25 -0.13
CA LEU A 162 -3.41 17.68 -0.46
C LEU A 162 -4.47 18.43 0.34
N LYS A 163 -5.67 17.89 0.48
CA LYS A 163 -6.74 18.49 1.29
C LYS A 163 -6.34 18.67 2.76
N GLU A 164 -5.68 17.67 3.35
CA GLU A 164 -5.15 17.76 4.71
C GLU A 164 -4.03 18.82 4.82
N VAL A 165 -3.13 18.90 3.84
CA VAL A 165 -2.10 19.96 3.78
C VAL A 165 -2.75 21.34 3.66
N THR A 166 -3.79 21.50 2.83
CA THR A 166 -4.55 22.76 2.74
C THR A 166 -5.19 23.13 4.07
N SER A 167 -5.78 22.16 4.79
CA SER A 167 -6.34 22.42 6.13
C SER A 167 -5.26 22.87 7.12
N ILE A 168 -4.05 22.32 7.03
CA ILE A 168 -2.91 22.78 7.83
C ILE A 168 -2.51 24.21 7.45
N ASN A 169 -2.47 24.55 6.16
CA ASN A 169 -2.17 25.92 5.71
C ASN A 169 -3.16 26.93 6.27
N THR A 170 -4.47 26.64 6.24
CA THR A 170 -5.50 27.52 6.83
C THR A 170 -5.27 27.75 8.32
N LYS A 171 -4.81 26.74 9.07
CA LYS A 171 -4.49 26.90 10.51
C LYS A 171 -3.24 27.74 10.72
N LEU A 172 -2.22 27.59 9.86
CA LEU A 172 -1.01 28.39 9.91
C LEU A 172 -1.28 29.86 9.55
N GLU A 173 -2.12 30.11 8.55
CA GLU A 173 -2.60 31.46 8.20
C GLU A 173 -3.33 32.11 9.39
N ALA A 174 -4.24 31.38 10.04
CA ALA A 174 -4.91 31.89 11.23
C ALA A 174 -3.93 32.27 12.36
N ILE A 175 -2.92 31.43 12.63
CA ILE A 175 -1.88 31.75 13.62
C ILE A 175 -1.12 33.03 13.23
N LEU A 176 -0.75 33.17 11.95
CA LEU A 176 -0.05 34.36 11.47
C LEU A 176 -0.91 35.62 11.65
N ASP A 177 -2.16 35.56 11.23
CA ASP A 177 -3.10 36.68 11.30
C ASP A 177 -3.35 37.11 12.74
N GLU A 178 -3.57 36.16 13.66
CA GLU A 178 -3.76 36.47 15.08
C GLU A 178 -2.50 37.08 15.72
N LEU A 179 -1.30 36.62 15.34
CA LEU A 179 -0.04 37.16 15.86
C LEU A 179 0.18 38.61 15.41
N ILE A 180 -0.16 38.91 14.14
CA ILE A 180 -0.15 40.27 13.59
C ILE A 180 -1.18 41.14 14.31
N ASP A 181 -2.42 40.66 14.47
CA ASP A 181 -3.50 41.41 15.12
C ASP A 181 -3.18 41.74 16.58
N TYR A 182 -2.64 40.78 17.35
CA TYR A 182 -2.22 41.04 18.72
C TYR A 182 -1.09 42.09 18.77
N ASN A 183 -0.08 41.97 17.91
CA ASN A 183 0.99 42.98 17.84
C ASN A 183 0.42 44.39 17.54
N ASN A 184 -0.51 44.50 16.58
CA ASN A 184 -1.16 45.76 16.24
C ASN A 184 -1.98 46.32 17.42
N ARG A 185 -2.67 45.46 18.17
CA ARG A 185 -3.42 45.87 19.36
C ARG A 185 -2.50 46.48 20.42
N LEU A 186 -1.33 45.88 20.64
CA LEU A 186 -0.33 46.40 21.57
C LEU A 186 0.25 47.73 21.11
N GLU A 187 0.51 47.88 19.81
CA GLU A 187 0.96 49.13 19.22
C GLU A 187 -0.05 50.27 19.44
N GLN A 188 -1.34 49.99 19.24
CA GLN A 188 -2.42 50.94 19.49
C GLN A 188 -2.49 51.36 20.96
N ILE A 189 -2.38 50.40 21.89
CA ILE A 189 -2.39 50.67 23.34
C ILE A 189 -1.20 51.56 23.72
N ASN A 190 0.01 51.22 23.24
CA ASN A 190 1.21 51.99 23.48
C ASN A 190 1.06 53.44 22.97
N SER A 191 0.59 53.59 21.74
CA SER A 191 0.37 54.91 21.10
C SER A 191 -0.69 55.74 21.81
N TYR A 192 -1.80 55.13 22.22
CA TYR A 192 -2.86 55.80 22.97
C TYR A 192 -2.38 56.32 24.32
N ARG A 193 -1.60 55.50 25.05
CA ARG A 193 -1.05 55.89 26.36
C ARG A 193 0.01 56.98 26.24
N LEU A 194 0.85 56.95 25.20
CA LEU A 194 1.75 58.05 24.85
C LEU A 194 0.97 59.36 24.64
N ALA A 195 -0.04 59.35 23.76
CA ALA A 195 -0.83 60.53 23.43
C ALA A 195 -1.53 61.10 24.68
N ARG A 196 -2.11 60.23 25.53
CA ARG A 196 -2.73 60.64 26.79
C ARG A 196 -1.74 61.30 27.73
N LYS A 197 -0.53 60.75 27.88
CA LYS A 197 0.52 61.34 28.72
C LYS A 197 0.96 62.71 28.21
N THR A 198 1.13 62.86 26.90
CA THR A 198 1.47 64.12 26.26
C THR A 198 0.38 65.19 26.45
N MET A 199 -0.90 64.85 26.26
CA MET A 199 -2.02 65.78 26.50
C MET A 199 -2.09 66.25 27.96
N VAL A 200 -1.91 65.33 28.92
CA VAL A 200 -1.88 65.68 30.34
C VAL A 200 -0.73 66.63 30.67
N ASN A 201 0.43 66.44 30.04
CA ASN A 201 1.58 67.32 30.24
C ASN A 201 1.36 68.71 29.62
N LEU A 202 0.68 68.80 28.46
CA LEU A 202 0.34 70.07 27.83
C LEU A 202 -0.67 70.89 28.66
N ASN A 203 -1.63 70.24 29.33
CA ASN A 203 -2.62 70.91 30.17
C ASN A 203 -2.10 71.32 31.57
N LYS A 204 -0.88 70.94 31.93
CA LYS A 204 -0.24 71.31 33.21
C LYS A 204 0.66 72.53 33.12
N ASN A 205 1.00 72.96 31.91
CA ASN A 205 1.76 74.17 31.61
C ASN A 205 0.83 75.27 31.09
#